data_AF-A0A354IBB7-F1
#
_entry.id   AF-A0A354IBB7-F1
#
_cell.length_a   1.000
_cell.length_b   1.000
_cell.length_c   1.000
_cell.angle_alpha   90.00
_cell.angle_beta   90.00
_cell.angle_gamma   90.00
#
_symmetry.space_group_name_H-M   'P 1'
#
loop_
_entity.id
_entity.type
_entity.pdbx_description
1 polymer ?
#
loop_
_entity_poly.entity_id
_entity_poly.type
_entity_poly.pdbx_seq_one_letter_code
_entity_poly.pdbx_strand_id
1 'polypeptide(L)'
;MIQKLIEEITKKNAPVVVGLDPMLSYVPKQIQKAAFEEFGETLEGAAEAIWQFNKGIVDAACDLIPAVKPQIAMYEQFGIPGMVAFQKTVAYCKEKGLIVIADIKRGDIGSTSAAYAVGHLGKVTVGSKSYAVFDEDFATVNPYLGSDGVKPFLEVCKEQDKGIFVLIKTSNPSSGEFQDQKVDGVPLYELVGRKVAAWGEECMDGDYSNVGCVIGATYPEMGKIMRQKLPKSYILVPGYGAQGGTAKDLAVYFNEDGL
;
A
#
# COMPACT_ATOMS: atom_id res chain seq x y z
N MET A 1 -11.29 0.93 -9.44
CA MET A 1 -10.69 0.16 -8.33
C MET A 1 -11.10 0.69 -6.95
N ILE A 2 -11.04 2.00 -6.67
CA ILE A 2 -11.39 2.56 -5.37
C ILE A 2 -12.85 2.29 -4.99
N GLN A 3 -13.78 2.31 -5.96
CA GLN A 3 -15.19 2.03 -5.69
C GLN A 3 -15.38 0.62 -5.10
N LYS A 4 -14.65 -0.38 -5.60
CA LYS A 4 -14.66 -1.74 -5.05
C LYS A 4 -14.10 -1.79 -3.62
N LEU A 5 -13.11 -0.96 -3.29
CA LEU A 5 -12.64 -0.82 -1.91
C LEU A 5 -13.73 -0.25 -0.99
N ILE A 6 -14.43 0.79 -1.45
CA ILE A 6 -15.54 1.41 -0.72
C ILE A 6 -16.67 0.40 -0.47
N GLU A 7 -17.03 -0.38 -1.49
CA GLU A 7 -18.04 -1.43 -1.40
C GLU A 7 -17.67 -2.48 -0.35
N GLU A 8 -16.42 -2.96 -0.35
CA GLU A 8 -15.96 -3.94 0.63
C GLU A 8 -15.83 -3.35 2.05
N ILE A 9 -15.41 -2.09 2.20
CA ILE A 9 -15.42 -1.37 3.48
C ILE A 9 -16.85 -1.31 4.01
N THR A 10 -17.81 -0.90 3.18
CA THR A 10 -19.22 -0.72 3.55
C THR A 10 -19.85 -2.06 3.93
N LYS A 11 -19.65 -3.09 3.10
CA LYS A 11 -20.19 -4.44 3.30
C LYS A 11 -19.68 -5.09 4.58
N LYS A 12 -18.40 -4.91 4.91
CA LYS A 12 -17.77 -5.46 6.13
C LYS A 12 -17.88 -4.53 7.34
N ASN A 13 -18.35 -3.30 7.14
CA ASN A 13 -18.34 -2.23 8.14
C ASN A 13 -16.96 -2.08 8.81
N ALA A 14 -15.90 -2.14 8.00
CA ALA A 14 -14.54 -2.27 8.46
C ALA A 14 -13.59 -1.40 7.63
N PRO A 15 -13.34 -0.14 8.01
CA PRO A 15 -12.31 0.69 7.38
C PRO A 15 -10.91 0.31 7.91
N VAL A 16 -10.57 -0.98 7.83
CA VAL A 16 -9.36 -1.56 8.41
C VAL A 16 -8.55 -2.25 7.33
N VAL A 17 -7.23 -2.03 7.37
CA VAL A 17 -6.28 -2.72 6.50
C VAL A 17 -5.30 -3.49 7.39
N VAL A 18 -5.21 -4.81 7.20
CA VAL A 18 -4.23 -5.62 7.93
C VAL A 18 -2.87 -5.53 7.25
N GLY A 19 -1.86 -5.08 7.98
CA GLY A 19 -0.47 -5.09 7.52
C GLY A 19 0.10 -6.51 7.51
N LEU A 20 0.77 -6.88 6.42
CA LEU A 20 1.50 -8.15 6.30
C LEU A 20 3.00 -7.83 6.18
N ASP A 21 3.61 -7.61 7.33
CA ASP A 21 4.99 -7.13 7.47
C ASP A 21 5.86 -8.21 8.15
N PRO A 22 6.05 -9.38 7.51
CA PRO A 22 6.63 -10.54 8.15
C PRO A 22 8.14 -10.38 8.41
N MET A 23 8.57 -10.55 9.65
CA MET A 23 9.97 -10.80 9.99
C MET A 23 10.10 -12.22 10.47
N LEU A 24 11.20 -12.90 10.14
CA LEU A 24 11.44 -14.28 10.60
C LEU A 24 11.41 -14.37 12.14
N SER A 25 11.77 -13.30 12.85
CA SER A 25 11.67 -13.20 14.31
C SER A 25 10.23 -13.15 14.84
N TYR A 26 9.25 -12.74 14.02
CA TYR A 26 7.83 -12.69 14.39
C TYR A 26 7.12 -14.02 14.09
N VAL A 27 7.65 -14.81 13.16
CA VAL A 27 7.05 -16.10 12.78
C VAL A 27 7.12 -17.08 13.96
N PRO A 28 6.00 -17.70 14.37
CA PRO A 28 6.00 -18.70 15.44
C PRO A 28 6.98 -19.86 15.17
N LYS A 29 7.66 -20.34 16.22
CA LYS A 29 8.74 -21.34 16.09
C LYS A 29 8.28 -22.65 15.45
N GLN A 30 7.04 -23.06 15.66
CA GLN A 30 6.47 -24.23 15.02
C GLN A 30 6.36 -24.09 13.50
N ILE A 31 6.06 -22.89 12.99
CA ILE A 31 5.98 -22.62 11.54
C ILE A 31 7.39 -22.59 10.95
N GLN A 32 8.34 -21.94 11.63
CA GLN A 32 9.76 -21.96 11.21
C GLN A 32 10.28 -23.39 11.12
N LYS A 33 10.07 -24.19 12.17
CA LYS A 33 10.54 -25.57 12.24
C LYS A 33 9.98 -26.42 11.09
N ALA A 34 8.68 -26.34 10.83
CA ALA A 34 8.06 -27.09 9.73
C ALA A 34 8.65 -26.69 8.36
N ALA A 35 8.82 -25.39 8.10
CA ALA A 35 9.41 -24.92 6.86
C ALA A 35 10.88 -25.34 6.71
N PHE A 36 11.66 -25.32 7.80
CA PHE A 36 13.07 -25.72 7.76
C PHE A 36 13.26 -27.23 7.69
N GLU A 37 12.32 -28.03 8.20
CA GLU A 37 12.30 -29.49 8.00
C GLU A 37 12.12 -29.85 6.52
N GLU A 38 11.32 -29.08 5.77
CA GLU A 38 11.05 -29.33 4.35
C GLU A 38 12.08 -28.71 3.41
N PHE A 39 12.48 -27.45 3.64
CA PHE A 39 13.32 -26.66 2.73
C PHE A 39 14.73 -26.36 3.27
N GLY A 40 15.05 -26.83 4.48
CA GLY A 40 16.29 -26.53 5.18
C GLY A 40 16.33 -25.13 5.79
N GLU A 41 17.40 -24.85 6.54
CA GLU A 41 17.74 -23.51 7.05
C GLU A 41 18.32 -22.64 5.91
N THR A 42 17.48 -22.32 4.93
CA THR A 42 17.81 -21.64 3.68
C THR A 42 16.92 -20.42 3.46
N LEU A 43 17.17 -19.63 2.40
CA LEU A 43 16.27 -18.54 2.02
C LEU A 43 14.90 -19.07 1.57
N GLU A 44 14.86 -20.24 0.96
CA GLU A 44 13.64 -20.97 0.62
C GLU A 44 12.86 -21.37 1.87
N GLY A 45 13.53 -21.91 2.89
CA GLY A 45 12.90 -22.23 4.17
C GLY A 45 12.39 -21.00 4.91
N ALA A 46 13.14 -19.90 4.89
CA ALA A 46 12.70 -18.62 5.47
C ALA A 46 11.49 -18.05 4.72
N ALA A 47 11.51 -18.07 3.38
CA ALA A 47 10.42 -17.61 2.54
C ALA A 47 9.14 -18.44 2.73
N GLU A 48 9.26 -19.77 2.86
CA GLU A 48 8.12 -20.63 3.14
C GLU A 48 7.54 -20.38 4.54
N ALA A 49 8.39 -20.22 5.56
CA ALA A 49 7.93 -19.89 6.91
C ALA A 49 7.12 -18.58 6.94
N ILE A 50 7.58 -17.56 6.20
CA ILE A 50 6.92 -16.27 6.06
C ILE A 50 5.60 -16.38 5.30
N TRP A 51 5.62 -17.12 4.19
CA TRP A 51 4.43 -17.38 3.39
C TRP A 51 3.34 -18.04 4.25
N GLN A 52 3.67 -19.12 4.96
CA GLN A 52 2.72 -19.83 5.82
C GLN A 52 2.20 -18.96 6.97
N PHE A 53 3.05 -18.11 7.55
CA PHE A 53 2.63 -17.17 8.58
C PHE A 53 1.59 -16.17 8.07
N ASN A 54 1.85 -15.53 6.93
CA ASN A 54 0.90 -14.58 6.33
C ASN A 54 -0.37 -15.27 5.85
N LYS A 55 -0.26 -16.46 5.28
CA LYS A 55 -1.41 -17.28 4.90
C LYS A 55 -2.33 -17.52 6.11
N GLY A 56 -1.75 -17.86 7.27
CA GLY A 56 -2.50 -18.03 8.51
C GLY A 56 -3.21 -16.76 8.99
N ILE A 57 -2.55 -15.59 8.89
CA ILE A 57 -3.17 -14.29 9.21
C ILE A 57 -4.34 -14.01 8.26
N VAL A 58 -4.15 -14.21 6.95
CA VAL A 58 -5.18 -14.01 5.94
C VAL A 58 -6.38 -14.93 6.19
N ASP A 59 -6.13 -16.23 6.43
CA ASP A 59 -7.19 -17.20 6.72
C ASP A 59 -8.01 -16.81 7.95
N ALA A 60 -7.38 -16.22 8.97
CA ALA A 60 -8.06 -15.78 10.19
C ALA A 60 -8.83 -14.46 10.04
N ALA A 61 -8.47 -13.60 9.07
CA ALA A 61 -8.97 -12.23 8.99
C ALA A 61 -9.79 -11.91 7.73
N CYS A 62 -9.72 -12.73 6.68
CA CYS A 62 -10.25 -12.38 5.35
C CYS A 62 -11.75 -12.06 5.31
N ASP A 63 -12.55 -12.69 6.17
CA ASP A 63 -14.00 -12.42 6.28
C ASP A 63 -14.33 -11.10 6.98
N LEU A 64 -13.37 -10.52 7.72
CA LEU A 64 -13.57 -9.36 8.59
C LEU A 64 -13.08 -8.04 7.97
N ILE A 65 -12.15 -8.10 7.00
CA ILE A 65 -11.45 -6.92 6.49
C ILE A 65 -11.60 -6.77 4.97
N PRO A 66 -11.66 -5.54 4.44
CA PRO A 66 -11.72 -5.32 3.00
C PRO A 66 -10.36 -5.53 2.31
N ALA A 67 -9.26 -5.25 3.02
CA ALA A 67 -7.96 -5.13 2.41
C ALA A 67 -6.80 -5.56 3.31
N VAL A 68 -5.69 -5.91 2.67
CA VAL A 68 -4.39 -6.17 3.28
C VAL A 68 -3.32 -5.28 2.67
N LYS A 69 -2.23 -5.05 3.41
CA LYS A 69 -1.12 -4.21 2.96
C LYS A 69 0.24 -4.89 3.19
N PRO A 70 0.70 -5.78 2.29
CA PRO A 70 2.02 -6.38 2.41
C PRO A 70 3.14 -5.35 2.20
N GLN A 71 4.16 -5.37 3.07
CA GLN A 71 5.37 -4.55 2.95
C GLN A 71 6.45 -5.29 2.17
N ILE A 72 6.73 -4.87 0.93
CA ILE A 72 7.66 -5.60 0.04
C ILE A 72 9.06 -5.73 0.61
N ALA A 73 9.55 -4.72 1.34
CA ALA A 73 10.89 -4.73 1.94
C ALA A 73 11.10 -5.91 2.89
N MET A 74 10.03 -6.38 3.53
CA MET A 74 10.06 -7.52 4.45
C MET A 74 10.24 -8.86 3.72
N TYR A 75 9.97 -8.90 2.41
CA TYR A 75 10.19 -10.06 1.55
C TYR A 75 11.53 -9.94 0.82
N GLU A 76 11.89 -8.75 0.35
CA GLU A 76 13.14 -8.46 -0.38
C GLU A 76 14.39 -8.87 0.39
N GLN A 77 14.39 -8.74 1.72
CA GLN A 77 15.51 -9.15 2.57
C GLN A 77 15.85 -10.66 2.45
N PHE A 78 14.93 -11.48 1.92
CA PHE A 78 15.13 -12.90 1.65
C PHE A 78 15.42 -13.22 0.18
N GLY A 79 15.74 -12.20 -0.63
CA GLY A 79 16.13 -12.35 -2.04
C GLY A 79 14.99 -12.90 -2.91
N ILE A 80 15.36 -13.65 -3.95
CA ILE A 80 14.40 -14.20 -4.93
C ILE A 80 13.36 -15.13 -4.27
N PRO A 81 13.70 -16.05 -3.35
CA PRO A 81 12.69 -16.83 -2.63
C PRO A 81 11.68 -15.96 -1.88
N GLY A 82 12.13 -14.88 -1.25
CA GLY A 82 11.26 -13.90 -0.60
C GLY A 82 10.29 -13.24 -1.59
N MET A 83 10.76 -12.85 -2.77
CA MET A 83 9.91 -12.28 -3.82
C MET A 83 8.88 -13.28 -4.37
N VAL A 84 9.23 -14.57 -4.44
CA VAL A 84 8.25 -15.63 -4.75
C VAL A 84 7.19 -15.73 -3.65
N ALA A 85 7.59 -15.66 -2.37
CA ALA A 85 6.64 -15.64 -1.26
C ALA A 85 5.74 -14.39 -1.28
N PHE A 86 6.25 -13.23 -1.69
CA PHE A 86 5.46 -12.01 -1.89
C PHE A 86 4.44 -12.16 -3.02
N GLN A 87 4.78 -12.84 -4.11
CA GLN A 87 3.84 -13.14 -5.18
C GLN A 87 2.75 -14.14 -4.71
N LYS A 88 3.12 -15.20 -3.98
CA LYS A 88 2.19 -16.19 -3.38
C LYS A 88 1.20 -15.52 -2.42
N THR A 89 1.72 -14.86 -1.38
CA THR A 89 1.35 -13.49 -0.99
C THR A 89 0.05 -12.90 -1.53
N VAL A 90 0.27 -12.03 -2.50
CA VAL A 90 -0.72 -11.25 -3.22
C VAL A 90 -1.77 -12.16 -3.85
N ALA A 91 -1.35 -13.20 -4.58
CA ALA A 91 -2.26 -14.08 -5.32
C ALA A 91 -3.30 -14.72 -4.38
N TYR A 92 -2.88 -15.20 -3.22
CA TYR A 92 -3.77 -15.80 -2.24
C TYR A 92 -4.71 -14.79 -1.58
N CYS A 93 -4.23 -13.59 -1.27
CA CYS A 93 -5.10 -12.54 -0.74
C CYS A 93 -6.22 -12.22 -1.72
N LYS A 94 -5.90 -12.13 -3.02
CA LYS A 94 -6.89 -11.91 -4.08
C LYS A 94 -7.84 -13.10 -4.26
N GLU A 95 -7.35 -14.33 -4.15
CA GLU A 95 -8.18 -15.55 -4.13
C GLU A 95 -9.22 -15.50 -2.99
N LYS A 96 -8.82 -14.98 -1.83
CA LYS A 96 -9.71 -14.74 -0.67
C LYS A 96 -10.62 -13.51 -0.81
N GLY A 97 -10.63 -12.87 -1.97
CA GLY A 97 -11.46 -11.70 -2.23
C GLY A 97 -11.00 -10.42 -1.53
N LEU A 98 -9.78 -10.39 -0.99
CA LEU A 98 -9.21 -9.20 -0.38
C LEU A 98 -8.59 -8.28 -1.42
N ILE A 99 -8.69 -6.98 -1.16
CA ILE A 99 -7.98 -5.95 -1.92
C ILE A 99 -6.55 -5.87 -1.41
N VAL A 100 -5.57 -5.87 -2.31
CA VAL A 100 -4.15 -5.85 -1.95
C VAL A 100 -3.54 -4.49 -2.21
N ILE A 101 -3.06 -3.84 -1.15
CA ILE A 101 -2.33 -2.57 -1.20
C ILE A 101 -0.84 -2.85 -0.99
N ALA A 102 -0.07 -2.91 -2.07
CA ALA A 102 1.38 -3.14 -2.00
C ALA A 102 2.08 -1.92 -1.39
N ASP A 103 2.71 -2.09 -0.24
CA ASP A 103 3.52 -1.03 0.33
C ASP A 103 4.95 -1.13 -0.19
N ILE A 104 5.19 -0.50 -1.34
CA ILE A 104 6.43 -0.61 -2.13
C ILE A 104 7.24 0.70 -2.14
N LYS A 105 6.57 1.84 -1.89
CA LYS A 105 7.14 3.19 -1.82
C LYS A 105 8.05 3.54 -3.02
N ARG A 106 7.72 3.03 -4.20
CA ARG A 106 8.53 3.21 -5.41
C ARG A 106 8.37 4.62 -5.97
N GLY A 107 9.40 5.08 -6.64
CA GLY A 107 9.44 6.37 -7.33
C GLY A 107 10.82 6.51 -7.94
N ASP A 108 10.88 6.71 -9.26
CA ASP A 108 12.12 6.83 -10.03
C ASP A 108 11.89 7.81 -11.19
N ILE A 109 12.85 8.00 -12.09
CA ILE A 109 12.69 8.85 -13.27
C ILE A 109 12.24 8.03 -14.49
N GLY A 110 11.37 8.62 -15.32
CA GLY A 110 11.06 8.16 -16.68
C GLY A 110 10.82 6.65 -16.82
N SER A 111 11.64 5.99 -17.64
CA SER A 111 11.49 4.57 -17.98
C SER A 111 11.66 3.64 -16.77
N THR A 112 12.45 4.01 -15.76
CA THR A 112 12.64 3.18 -14.57
C THR A 112 11.38 3.17 -13.72
N SER A 113 10.71 4.32 -13.56
CA SER A 113 9.42 4.37 -12.88
C SER A 113 8.35 3.59 -13.64
N ALA A 114 8.36 3.64 -14.98
CA ALA A 114 7.48 2.82 -15.81
C ALA A 114 7.71 1.31 -15.60
N ALA A 115 8.95 0.86 -15.44
CA ALA A 115 9.26 -0.54 -15.15
C ALA A 115 8.71 -0.98 -13.78
N TYR A 116 8.82 -0.13 -12.74
CA TYR A 116 8.19 -0.40 -11.44
C TYR A 116 6.66 -0.45 -11.55
N ALA A 117 6.05 0.50 -12.25
CA ALA A 117 4.60 0.53 -12.46
C ALA A 117 4.11 -0.75 -13.16
N VAL A 118 4.79 -1.18 -14.22
CA VAL A 118 4.47 -2.41 -14.94
C VAL A 118 4.66 -3.65 -14.07
N GLY A 119 5.75 -3.74 -13.30
CA GLY A 119 6.04 -4.90 -12.46
C GLY A 119 5.01 -5.14 -11.34
N HIS A 120 4.45 -4.06 -10.78
CA HIS A 120 3.47 -4.15 -9.71
C HIS A 120 2.04 -4.16 -10.23
N LEU A 121 1.62 -3.08 -10.89
CA LEU A 121 0.22 -2.84 -11.23
C LEU A 121 -0.12 -3.18 -12.69
N GLY A 122 0.90 -3.33 -13.53
CA GLY A 122 0.75 -3.49 -14.97
C GLY A 122 0.91 -4.92 -15.46
N LYS A 123 1.16 -5.02 -16.77
CA LYS A 123 1.44 -6.28 -17.44
C LYS A 123 2.67 -6.16 -18.33
N VAL A 124 3.49 -7.20 -18.33
CA VAL A 124 4.62 -7.34 -19.24
C VAL A 124 4.25 -8.30 -20.37
N THR A 125 4.62 -7.94 -21.60
CA THR A 125 4.45 -8.82 -22.78
C THR A 125 5.75 -9.60 -23.04
N VAL A 126 5.66 -10.92 -23.05
CA VAL A 126 6.75 -11.83 -23.39
C VAL A 126 6.32 -12.67 -24.60
N GLY A 127 6.89 -12.34 -25.77
CA GLY A 127 6.45 -12.92 -27.04
C GLY A 127 4.99 -12.54 -27.34
N SER A 128 4.11 -13.53 -27.50
CA SER A 128 2.67 -13.33 -27.75
C SER A 128 1.81 -13.32 -26.49
N LYS A 129 2.41 -13.47 -25.31
CA LYS A 129 1.69 -13.61 -24.03
C LYS A 129 1.90 -12.38 -23.16
N SER A 130 0.87 -12.02 -22.41
CA SER A 130 0.88 -10.92 -21.44
C SER A 130 0.73 -11.49 -20.03
N TYR A 131 1.51 -10.97 -19.09
CA TYR A 131 1.56 -11.46 -17.71
C TYR A 131 1.43 -10.29 -16.74
N ALA A 132 0.51 -10.39 -15.79
CA ALA A 132 0.56 -9.59 -14.58
C ALA A 132 1.54 -10.28 -13.62
N VAL A 133 2.52 -9.54 -13.09
CA VAL A 133 3.64 -10.13 -12.34
C VAL A 133 3.28 -10.27 -10.86
N PHE A 134 3.28 -9.16 -10.11
CA PHE A 134 2.82 -9.16 -8.72
C PHE A 134 1.30 -8.95 -8.63
N ASP A 135 0.73 -8.12 -9.50
CA ASP A 135 -0.72 -7.93 -9.70
C ASP A 135 -1.47 -7.44 -8.44
N GLU A 136 -0.87 -6.53 -7.69
CA GLU A 136 -1.55 -5.89 -6.56
C GLU A 136 -2.63 -4.91 -7.06
N ASP A 137 -3.57 -4.53 -6.21
CA ASP A 137 -4.69 -3.66 -6.59
C ASP A 137 -4.35 -2.17 -6.43
N PHE A 138 -3.55 -1.87 -5.40
CA PHE A 138 -2.97 -0.57 -5.17
C PHE A 138 -1.47 -0.67 -4.87
N ALA A 139 -0.72 0.40 -5.12
CA ALA A 139 0.68 0.51 -4.68
C ALA A 139 0.96 1.85 -3.98
N THR A 140 1.86 1.85 -2.99
CA THR A 140 2.39 3.11 -2.42
C THR A 140 3.49 3.70 -3.28
N VAL A 141 3.43 5.00 -3.55
CA VAL A 141 4.36 5.71 -4.45
C VAL A 141 5.01 6.90 -3.74
N ASN A 142 6.32 7.03 -3.86
CA ASN A 142 7.09 8.16 -3.34
C ASN A 142 7.17 9.28 -4.41
N PRO A 143 6.59 10.48 -4.15
CA PRO A 143 6.50 11.54 -5.13
C PRO A 143 7.74 12.45 -5.18
N TYR A 144 8.79 12.16 -4.41
CA TYR A 144 9.90 13.11 -4.19
C TYR A 144 10.60 13.55 -5.49
N LEU A 145 10.71 12.67 -6.49
CA LEU A 145 11.30 12.97 -7.79
C LEU A 145 10.38 13.78 -8.72
N GLY A 146 9.18 14.12 -8.26
CA GLY A 146 8.19 14.90 -9.01
C GLY A 146 7.27 14.03 -9.87
N SER A 147 6.57 14.69 -10.79
CA SER A 147 5.52 14.04 -11.61
C SER A 147 6.06 12.92 -12.49
N ASP A 148 7.31 13.00 -12.92
CA ASP A 148 7.94 11.98 -13.78
C ASP A 148 8.06 10.63 -13.07
N GLY A 149 8.10 10.63 -11.74
CA GLY A 149 8.08 9.40 -10.94
C GLY A 149 6.71 8.86 -10.60
N VAL A 150 5.65 9.66 -10.73
CA VAL A 150 4.27 9.25 -10.38
C VAL A 150 3.43 8.95 -11.62
N LYS A 151 3.54 9.76 -12.67
CA LYS A 151 2.74 9.62 -13.89
C LYS A 151 2.78 8.23 -14.52
N PRO A 152 3.93 7.51 -14.58
CA PRO A 152 3.94 6.15 -15.12
C PRO A 152 3.02 5.18 -14.38
N PHE A 153 2.87 5.34 -13.05
CA PHE A 153 1.90 4.56 -12.28
C PHE A 153 0.46 4.94 -12.62
N LEU A 154 0.17 6.23 -12.81
CA LEU A 154 -1.18 6.70 -13.17
C LEU A 154 -1.64 6.12 -14.51
N GLU A 155 -0.76 6.09 -15.50
CA GLU A 155 -1.09 5.52 -16.82
C GLU A 155 -1.40 4.03 -16.71
N VAL A 156 -0.57 3.26 -15.99
CA VAL A 156 -0.86 1.84 -15.73
C VAL A 156 -2.17 1.65 -14.96
N CYS A 157 -2.48 2.53 -13.99
CA CYS A 157 -3.72 2.47 -13.23
C CYS A 157 -4.95 2.68 -14.12
N LYS A 158 -4.89 3.63 -15.06
CA LYS A 158 -5.96 3.87 -16.05
C LYS A 158 -6.15 2.67 -16.98
N GLU A 159 -5.06 2.00 -17.37
CA GLU A 159 -5.11 0.84 -18.27
C GLU A 159 -5.59 -0.45 -17.61
N GLN A 160 -5.25 -0.67 -16.34
CA GLN A 160 -5.51 -1.94 -15.64
C GLN A 160 -6.63 -1.88 -14.59
N ASP A 161 -7.29 -0.72 -14.44
CA ASP A 161 -8.24 -0.44 -13.34
C ASP A 161 -7.61 -0.74 -11.97
N LYS A 162 -6.56 0.02 -11.64
CA LYS A 162 -5.78 -0.07 -10.38
C LYS A 162 -5.69 1.30 -9.72
N GLY A 163 -5.04 1.39 -8.56
CA GLY A 163 -4.81 2.69 -7.90
C GLY A 163 -3.46 2.83 -7.23
N ILE A 164 -3.20 4.02 -6.67
CA ILE A 164 -1.99 4.31 -5.89
C ILE A 164 -2.30 5.11 -4.63
N PHE A 165 -1.41 5.00 -3.65
CA PHE A 165 -1.37 5.87 -2.48
C PHE A 165 -0.04 6.63 -2.44
N VAL A 166 -0.10 7.93 -2.64
CA VAL A 166 1.08 8.80 -2.68
C VAL A 166 1.52 9.18 -1.27
N LEU A 167 2.81 9.03 -0.94
CA LEU A 167 3.34 9.45 0.36
C LEU A 167 3.30 10.98 0.49
N ILE A 168 2.58 11.51 1.48
CA ILE A 168 2.56 12.96 1.73
C ILE A 168 3.08 13.33 3.12
N LYS A 169 2.64 12.63 4.18
CA LYS A 169 3.08 12.87 5.56
C LYS A 169 3.27 11.55 6.31
N THR A 170 4.49 11.05 6.40
CA THR A 170 4.77 9.71 6.96
C THR A 170 4.83 9.71 8.48
N SER A 171 4.63 8.56 9.13
CA SER A 171 4.50 8.45 10.59
C SER A 171 5.84 8.49 11.36
N ASN A 172 6.98 8.40 10.68
CA ASN A 172 8.29 8.35 11.32
C ASN A 172 8.66 9.67 12.02
N PRO A 173 9.42 9.65 13.13
CA PRO A 173 9.76 10.84 13.92
C PRO A 173 10.46 11.95 13.12
N SER A 174 11.35 11.57 12.18
CA SER A 174 12.11 12.50 11.34
C SER A 174 11.35 13.00 10.11
N SER A 175 10.07 12.65 9.93
CA SER A 175 9.29 13.01 8.74
C SER A 175 9.28 14.52 8.46
N GLY A 176 9.34 15.34 9.51
CA GLY A 176 9.34 16.80 9.43
C GLY A 176 10.62 17.44 8.86
N GLU A 177 11.72 16.69 8.73
CA GLU A 177 12.97 17.21 8.14
C GLU A 177 12.74 17.78 6.74
N PHE A 178 11.88 17.13 5.96
CA PHE A 178 11.47 17.60 4.63
C PHE A 178 10.00 17.99 4.57
N GLN A 179 9.12 17.14 5.10
CA GLN A 179 7.68 17.25 4.81
C GLN A 179 7.05 18.49 5.45
N ASP A 180 7.60 18.96 6.57
CA ASP A 180 7.10 20.13 7.30
C ASP A 180 7.83 21.43 6.90
N GLN A 181 8.83 21.35 6.01
CA GLN A 181 9.51 22.53 5.49
C GLN A 181 8.54 23.39 4.71
N LYS A 182 8.64 24.70 4.91
CA LYS A 182 7.77 25.67 4.24
C LYS A 182 8.40 26.12 2.93
N VAL A 183 7.65 26.01 1.84
CA VAL A 183 7.94 26.64 0.55
C VAL A 183 6.89 27.71 0.34
N ASP A 184 7.31 28.97 0.25
CA ASP A 184 6.43 30.15 0.18
C ASP A 184 5.33 30.16 1.26
N GLY A 185 5.71 29.74 2.48
CA GLY A 185 4.82 29.71 3.65
C GLY A 185 3.92 28.48 3.75
N VAL A 186 3.89 27.60 2.75
CA VAL A 186 3.08 26.38 2.72
C VAL A 186 3.95 25.16 3.04
N PRO A 187 3.56 24.26 3.96
CA PRO A 187 4.29 23.02 4.21
C PRO A 187 4.40 22.15 2.96
N LEU A 188 5.55 21.51 2.76
CA LEU A 188 5.81 20.67 1.59
C LEU A 188 4.76 19.56 1.42
N TYR A 189 4.33 18.91 2.52
CA TYR A 189 3.29 17.88 2.46
C TYR A 189 1.96 18.37 1.86
N GLU A 190 1.58 19.63 2.10
CA GLU A 190 0.37 20.22 1.51
C GLU A 190 0.55 20.47 0.00
N LEU A 191 1.75 20.89 -0.41
CA LEU A 191 2.06 21.09 -1.83
C LEU A 191 2.02 19.77 -2.60
N VAL A 192 2.53 18.68 -2.00
CA VAL A 192 2.37 17.34 -2.56
C VAL A 192 0.89 16.94 -2.57
N GLY A 193 0.13 17.24 -1.52
CA GLY A 193 -1.32 17.04 -1.48
C GLY A 193 -2.05 17.70 -2.66
N ARG A 194 -1.70 18.94 -3.03
CA ARG A 194 -2.27 19.60 -4.22
C ARG A 194 -2.01 18.81 -5.51
N LYS A 195 -0.84 18.16 -5.63
CA LYS A 195 -0.54 17.28 -6.76
C LYS A 195 -1.36 16.01 -6.72
N VAL A 196 -1.55 15.40 -5.54
CA VAL A 196 -2.46 14.25 -5.35
C VAL A 196 -3.88 14.60 -5.81
N ALA A 197 -4.43 15.75 -5.41
CA ALA A 197 -5.74 16.19 -5.88
C ALA A 197 -5.80 16.34 -7.41
N ALA A 198 -4.81 17.01 -8.00
CA ALA A 198 -4.76 17.21 -9.44
C ALA A 198 -4.66 15.89 -10.23
N TRP A 199 -3.78 14.98 -9.83
CA TRP A 199 -3.70 13.63 -10.42
C TRP A 199 -4.97 12.83 -10.18
N GLY A 200 -5.63 13.05 -9.05
CA GLY A 200 -6.84 12.35 -8.67
C GLY A 200 -8.03 12.68 -9.55
N GLU A 201 -8.18 13.94 -9.97
CA GLU A 201 -9.23 14.36 -10.92
C GLU A 201 -9.11 13.65 -12.29
N GLU A 202 -7.91 13.22 -12.69
CA GLU A 202 -7.70 12.44 -13.92
C GLU A 202 -8.01 10.94 -13.76
N CYS A 203 -8.22 10.47 -12.53
CA CYS A 203 -8.34 9.05 -12.17
C CYS A 203 -9.56 8.78 -11.27
N MET A 204 -10.64 9.54 -11.48
CA MET A 204 -11.90 9.38 -10.74
C MET A 204 -12.58 8.04 -11.07
N ASP A 205 -13.14 7.42 -10.05
CA ASP A 205 -13.94 6.19 -10.11
C ASP A 205 -15.09 6.35 -9.10
N GLY A 206 -16.23 6.85 -9.61
CA GLY A 206 -17.32 7.37 -8.79
C GLY A 206 -16.98 8.74 -8.18
N ASP A 207 -17.34 8.94 -6.92
CA ASP A 207 -17.10 10.18 -6.17
C ASP A 207 -15.67 10.30 -5.62
N TYR A 208 -14.89 9.22 -5.70
CA TYR A 208 -13.52 9.12 -5.20
C TYR A 208 -12.53 8.80 -6.31
N SER A 209 -11.26 9.11 -6.06
CA SER A 209 -10.17 8.83 -6.99
C SER A 209 -9.43 7.53 -6.68
N ASN A 210 -8.96 6.84 -7.73
CA ASN A 210 -7.96 5.79 -7.62
C ASN A 210 -6.58 6.31 -7.15
N VAL A 211 -6.40 7.63 -7.02
CA VAL A 211 -5.21 8.27 -6.42
C VAL A 211 -5.54 8.74 -5.01
N GLY A 212 -5.06 7.98 -4.03
CA GLY A 212 -5.09 8.31 -2.62
C GLY A 212 -3.77 8.89 -2.12
N CYS A 213 -3.69 9.12 -0.81
CA CYS A 213 -2.48 9.54 -0.13
C CYS A 213 -2.21 8.75 1.16
N VAL A 214 -0.95 8.76 1.61
CA VAL A 214 -0.53 8.20 2.89
C VAL A 214 -0.25 9.31 3.89
N ILE A 215 -0.96 9.30 5.02
CA ILE A 215 -0.76 10.20 6.16
C ILE A 215 -0.68 9.39 7.44
N GLY A 216 0.38 9.52 8.21
CA GLY A 216 0.57 8.77 9.45
C GLY A 216 -0.36 9.19 10.58
N ALA A 217 -0.90 8.22 11.33
CA ALA A 217 -1.80 8.42 12.47
C ALA A 217 -1.22 9.33 13.57
N THR A 218 0.12 9.42 13.66
CA THR A 218 0.86 10.21 14.65
C THR A 218 0.74 11.73 14.47
N TYR A 219 0.11 12.20 13.39
CA TYR A 219 -0.04 13.63 13.06
C TYR A 219 -1.51 14.02 12.79
N PRO A 220 -2.42 13.91 13.77
CA PRO A 220 -3.87 14.10 13.57
C PRO A 220 -4.27 15.49 13.07
N GLU A 221 -3.56 16.56 13.49
CA GLU A 221 -3.83 17.91 12.99
C GLU A 221 -3.56 18.03 11.48
N MET A 222 -2.46 17.44 11.00
CA MET A 222 -2.13 17.39 9.57
C MET A 222 -3.13 16.52 8.83
N GLY A 223 -3.53 15.38 9.43
CA GLY A 223 -4.61 14.54 8.93
C GLY A 223 -5.90 15.31 8.69
N LYS A 224 -6.36 16.07 9.70
CA LYS A 224 -7.55 16.92 9.63
C LYS A 224 -7.46 17.96 8.51
N ILE A 225 -6.34 18.67 8.42
CA ILE A 225 -6.11 19.68 7.38
C ILE A 225 -6.17 19.05 6.00
N MET A 226 -5.50 17.91 5.82
CA MET A 226 -5.42 17.24 4.52
C MET A 226 -6.75 16.58 4.14
N ARG A 227 -7.52 16.05 5.10
CA ARG A 227 -8.84 15.51 4.85
C ARG A 227 -9.76 16.54 4.19
N GLN A 228 -9.77 17.77 4.70
CA GLN A 228 -10.53 18.89 4.14
C GLN A 228 -10.05 19.30 2.74
N LYS A 229 -8.74 19.23 2.49
CA LYS A 229 -8.13 19.61 1.21
C LYS A 229 -8.24 18.54 0.13
N LEU A 230 -8.42 17.28 0.52
CA LEU A 230 -8.45 16.12 -0.38
C LEU A 230 -9.76 15.33 -0.25
N PRO A 231 -10.95 15.95 -0.34
CA PRO A 231 -12.21 15.26 -0.01
C PRO A 231 -12.50 14.02 -0.87
N LYS A 232 -11.94 13.97 -2.09
CA LYS A 232 -12.12 12.88 -3.06
C LYS A 232 -11.01 11.82 -3.05
N SER A 233 -9.94 11.99 -2.27
CA SER A 233 -8.82 11.04 -2.23
C SER A 233 -8.88 10.19 -0.96
N TYR A 234 -8.79 8.87 -1.07
CA TYR A 234 -8.68 8.03 0.12
C TYR A 234 -7.36 8.28 0.86
N ILE A 235 -7.42 8.27 2.19
CA ILE A 235 -6.23 8.39 3.04
C ILE A 235 -5.91 7.02 3.63
N LEU A 236 -4.77 6.46 3.25
CA LEU A 236 -4.20 5.30 3.92
C LEU A 236 -3.46 5.78 5.17
N VAL A 237 -3.92 5.35 6.34
CA VAL A 237 -3.44 5.85 7.64
C VAL A 237 -2.61 4.79 8.38
N PRO A 238 -1.30 4.67 8.14
CA PRO A 238 -0.44 3.79 8.92
C PRO A 238 -0.21 4.36 10.32
N GLY A 239 0.10 3.47 11.27
CA GLY A 239 0.53 3.85 12.62
C GLY A 239 -0.51 3.66 13.73
N TYR A 240 -1.65 3.05 13.42
CA TYR A 240 -2.56 2.53 14.45
C TYR A 240 -1.90 1.38 15.24
N GLY A 241 -2.16 1.32 16.56
CA GLY A 241 -1.67 0.24 17.41
C GLY A 241 -0.19 0.39 17.77
N ALA A 242 0.69 -0.40 17.16
CA ALA A 242 2.11 -0.51 17.56
C ALA A 242 2.91 0.82 17.52
N GLN A 243 2.48 1.79 16.70
CA GLN A 243 3.10 3.12 16.62
C GLN A 243 2.37 4.17 17.47
N GLY A 244 1.37 3.76 18.26
CA GLY A 244 0.69 4.60 19.26
C GLY A 244 -0.61 5.26 18.82
N GLY A 245 -0.99 5.20 17.53
CA GLY A 245 -2.26 5.76 17.07
C GLY A 245 -3.47 4.99 17.62
N THR A 246 -4.48 5.72 18.10
CA THR A 246 -5.72 5.16 18.64
C THR A 246 -6.91 5.36 17.71
N ALA A 247 -8.04 4.67 17.95
CA ALA A 247 -9.23 4.82 17.13
C ALA A 247 -9.79 6.26 17.15
N LYS A 248 -9.64 6.95 18.29
CA LYS A 248 -10.04 8.36 18.43
C LYS A 248 -9.21 9.28 17.55
N ASP A 249 -7.91 9.00 17.42
CA ASP A 249 -7.00 9.79 16.59
C ASP A 249 -7.29 9.63 15.10
N LEU A 250 -7.91 8.50 14.70
CA LEU A 250 -8.29 8.22 13.32
C LEU A 250 -9.56 8.95 12.87
N ALA A 251 -10.40 9.42 13.80
CA ALA A 251 -11.70 10.01 13.46
C ALA A 251 -11.58 11.22 12.51
N VAL A 252 -10.49 11.98 12.60
CA VAL A 252 -10.25 13.18 11.78
C VAL A 252 -9.87 12.88 10.32
N TYR A 253 -9.64 11.61 9.98
CA TYR A 253 -9.25 11.15 8.64
C TYR A 253 -10.44 10.67 7.79
N PHE A 254 -11.62 10.59 8.38
CA PHE A 254 -12.85 10.27 7.68
C PHE A 254 -13.56 11.54 7.21
N ASN A 255 -14.25 11.44 6.09
CA ASN A 255 -15.24 12.43 5.68
C ASN A 255 -16.46 12.37 6.63
N GLU A 256 -17.37 13.34 6.52
CA GLU A 256 -18.58 13.40 7.37
C GLU A 256 -19.54 12.22 7.13
N ASP A 257 -19.44 11.57 5.97
CA ASP A 257 -20.16 10.35 5.61
C ASP A 257 -19.53 9.06 6.21
N GLY A 258 -18.40 9.18 6.91
CA GLY A 258 -17.69 8.07 7.53
C GLY A 258 -16.76 7.29 6.60
N LEU A 259 -16.48 7.80 5.40
CA LEU A 259 -15.58 7.21 4.40
C LEU A 259 -14.18 7.83 4.36
#